data_AF-A0A9E0U2V6-F1
#
_entry.id   AF-A0A9E0U2V6-F1
#
_cell.length_a   1.000
_cell.length_b   1.000
_cell.length_c   1.000
_cell.angle_alpha   90.00
_cell.angle_beta   90.00
_cell.angle_gamma   90.00
#
_symmetry.space_group_name_H-M   'P 1'
#
loop_
_entity.id
_entity.type
_entity.pdbx_description
1 polymer ?
#
loop_
_entity_poly.entity_id
_entity_poly.type
_entity_poly.pdbx_seq_one_letter_code
_entity_poly.pdbx_strand_id
1 'polypeptide(L)'
;MSAAVLYGPAAWVVLLGAAASFLPRGRRLPVALGAMGLGLAPLLAGESLAMALHGAFAAPSFTLLQLALRRLLAPRSPGYLGAGSAGVLLMIALVFYPPALGLGPFDPYGLGYQPLPLLLALLPLAGWLAWRRQQGWLVILGGDLLAYAAGLFGNLWDALFDPLLVLLAAATLVAAWISRRRSGRSVAGRW
;
A
#
# COMPACT_ATOMS: atom_id res chain seq x y z
N MET A 1 -14.64 13.32 -17.24
CA MET A 1 -13.51 12.49 -16.77
C MET A 1 -14.07 11.49 -15.77
N SER A 2 -13.80 10.19 -15.92
CA SER A 2 -14.29 9.18 -14.96
C SER A 2 -13.46 9.20 -13.67
N ALA A 3 -14.04 8.74 -12.57
CA ALA A 3 -13.34 8.66 -11.28
C ALA A 3 -12.07 7.79 -11.36
N ALA A 4 -12.09 6.73 -12.18
CA ALA A 4 -10.95 5.87 -12.42
C ALA A 4 -9.74 6.61 -13.03
N VAL A 5 -9.97 7.56 -13.93
CA VAL A 5 -8.89 8.35 -14.56
C VAL A 5 -8.22 9.31 -13.58
N LEU A 6 -9.01 9.86 -12.64
CA LEU A 6 -8.47 10.79 -11.62
C LEU A 6 -7.79 10.06 -10.47
N TYR A 7 -8.17 8.81 -10.21
CA TYR A 7 -7.69 8.03 -9.08
C TYR A 7 -6.17 7.89 -9.07
N GLY A 8 -5.57 7.41 -10.16
CA GLY A 8 -4.14 7.10 -10.23
C GLY A 8 -3.25 8.29 -9.86
N PRO A 9 -3.37 9.44 -10.55
CA PRO A 9 -2.60 10.63 -10.23
C PRO A 9 -2.87 11.16 -8.81
N ALA A 10 -4.13 11.18 -8.38
CA ALA A 10 -4.49 11.62 -7.03
C ALA A 10 -3.86 10.75 -5.95
N ALA A 11 -3.82 9.43 -6.15
CA ALA A 11 -3.20 8.50 -5.22
C ALA A 11 -1.69 8.71 -5.13
N TRP A 12 -1.02 9.00 -6.24
CA TRP A 12 0.41 9.34 -6.27
C TRP A 12 0.74 10.61 -5.48
N VAL A 13 -0.09 11.65 -5.57
CA VAL A 13 0.07 12.87 -4.75
C VAL A 13 0.06 12.52 -3.26
N VAL A 14 -0.91 11.73 -2.82
CA VAL A 14 -1.02 11.31 -1.41
C VAL A 14 0.18 10.46 -0.99
N LEU A 15 0.64 9.55 -1.85
CA LEU A 15 1.81 8.72 -1.59
C LEU A 15 3.09 9.54 -1.44
N LEU A 16 3.30 10.55 -2.28
CA LEU A 16 4.43 11.48 -2.15
C LEU A 16 4.39 12.23 -0.82
N GLY A 17 3.21 12.73 -0.43
CA GLY A 17 3.01 13.36 0.88
C GLY A 17 3.33 12.40 2.03
N ALA A 18 2.83 11.16 1.97
CA ALA A 18 3.06 10.15 2.99
C ALA A 18 4.54 9.74 3.09
N ALA A 19 5.23 9.59 1.95
CA ALA A 19 6.66 9.32 1.89
C ALA A 19 7.48 10.48 2.47
N ALA A 20 7.12 11.72 2.14
CA ALA A 20 7.79 12.90 2.68
C ALA A 20 7.55 13.07 4.20
N SER A 21 6.44 12.56 4.74
CA SER A 21 6.15 12.60 6.18
C SER A 21 7.12 11.80 7.06
N PHE A 22 8.02 11.00 6.46
CA PHE A 22 9.09 10.32 7.18
C PHE A 22 10.27 11.25 7.55
N LEU A 23 10.35 12.45 6.97
CA LEU A 23 11.31 13.52 7.27
C LEU A 23 10.98 14.24 8.61
N PRO A 24 11.78 15.22 9.11
CA PRO A 24 11.91 15.52 10.54
C PRO A 24 10.60 15.77 11.28
N ARG A 25 10.54 15.24 12.52
CA ARG A 25 9.32 15.12 13.37
C ARG A 25 8.51 16.42 13.54
N GLY A 26 9.16 17.59 13.51
CA GLY A 26 8.52 18.91 13.68
C GLY A 26 8.01 19.57 12.40
N ARG A 27 8.39 19.10 11.21
CA ARG A 27 8.01 19.70 9.91
C ARG A 27 7.21 18.75 9.02
N ARG A 28 6.67 17.67 9.59
CA ARG A 28 6.01 16.60 8.83
C ARG A 28 4.84 17.08 7.96
N LEU A 29 3.94 17.87 8.53
CA LEU A 29 2.79 18.38 7.79
C LEU A 29 3.19 19.34 6.65
N PRO A 30 4.00 20.41 6.88
CA PRO A 30 4.40 21.28 5.79
C PRO A 30 5.27 20.57 4.75
N VAL A 31 6.10 19.59 5.15
CA VAL A 31 6.88 18.78 4.20
C VAL A 31 5.98 17.85 3.38
N ALA A 32 4.97 17.22 3.99
CA ALA A 32 4.01 16.40 3.27
C ALA A 32 3.18 17.24 2.29
N LEU A 33 2.66 18.39 2.72
CA LEU A 33 1.92 19.32 1.87
C LEU A 33 2.80 19.87 0.74
N GLY A 34 4.06 20.20 1.02
CA GLY A 34 5.02 20.63 0.00
C GLY A 34 5.29 19.54 -1.04
N ALA A 35 5.46 18.28 -0.61
CA ALA A 35 5.63 17.16 -1.51
C ALA A 35 4.37 16.88 -2.35
N MET A 36 3.18 17.02 -1.77
CA MET A 36 1.91 16.93 -2.49
C MET A 36 1.79 18.06 -3.53
N GLY A 37 2.15 19.28 -3.16
CA GLY A 37 2.18 20.44 -4.05
C GLY A 37 3.16 20.26 -5.22
N LEU A 38 4.37 19.76 -4.95
CA LEU A 38 5.34 19.40 -5.99
C LEU A 38 4.84 18.24 -6.86
N GLY A 39 4.11 17.28 -6.29
CA GLY A 39 3.47 16.20 -7.02
C GLY A 39 2.47 16.70 -8.07
N LEU A 40 1.77 17.80 -7.77
CA LEU A 40 0.81 18.46 -8.65
C LEU A 40 1.47 19.47 -9.61
N ALA A 41 2.64 19.99 -9.26
CA ALA A 41 3.32 21.01 -10.05
C ALA A 41 3.79 20.43 -11.40
N PRO A 42 3.59 21.16 -12.52
CA PRO A 42 4.08 20.76 -13.84
C PRO A 42 5.61 20.92 -13.87
N LEU A 43 6.35 19.82 -13.76
CA LEU A 43 7.80 19.82 -13.58
C LEU A 43 8.54 19.27 -14.80
N LEU A 44 7.98 18.28 -15.51
CA LEU A 44 8.62 17.59 -16.63
C LEU A 44 7.85 17.90 -17.92
N ALA A 45 8.36 18.82 -18.74
CA ALA A 45 7.75 19.18 -20.03
C ALA A 45 6.27 19.65 -19.96
N GLY A 46 5.83 20.14 -18.80
CA GLY A 46 4.44 20.54 -18.55
C GLY A 46 3.59 19.49 -17.83
N GLU A 47 4.08 18.26 -17.68
CA GLU A 47 3.41 17.19 -16.94
C GLU A 47 3.74 17.26 -15.44
N SER A 48 2.75 16.94 -14.61
CA SER A 48 2.96 16.85 -13.16
C SER A 48 3.72 15.57 -12.79
N LEU A 49 4.47 15.61 -11.69
CA LEU A 49 5.20 14.43 -11.20
C LEU A 49 4.23 13.26 -10.90
N ALA A 50 3.03 13.55 -10.40
CA ALA A 50 2.02 12.53 -10.14
C ALA A 50 1.52 11.85 -11.43
N MET A 51 1.34 12.61 -12.53
CA MET A 51 0.99 12.06 -13.84
C MET A 51 2.14 11.22 -14.40
N ALA A 52 3.38 11.69 -14.28
CA ALA A 52 4.55 10.94 -14.73
C ALA A 52 4.71 9.60 -13.98
N LEU A 53 4.54 9.61 -12.66
CA LEU A 53 4.56 8.39 -11.84
C LEU A 53 3.40 7.45 -12.17
N HIS A 54 2.20 7.99 -12.40
CA HIS A 54 1.06 7.20 -12.84
C HIS A 54 1.32 6.53 -14.19
N GLY A 55 1.93 7.25 -15.15
CA GLY A 55 2.31 6.68 -16.43
C GLY A 55 3.38 5.60 -16.32
N ALA A 56 4.35 5.75 -15.42
CA ALA A 56 5.46 4.81 -15.25
C ALA A 56 5.10 3.54 -14.46
N PHE A 57 4.23 3.66 -13.46
CA PHE A 57 3.96 2.61 -12.47
C PHE A 57 2.48 2.20 -12.37
N ALA A 58 1.61 2.76 -13.24
CA ALA A 58 0.16 2.63 -13.16
C ALA A 58 -0.43 3.23 -11.85
N ALA A 59 -1.69 2.90 -11.55
CA ALA A 59 -2.34 3.32 -10.32
C ALA A 59 -1.88 2.40 -9.16
N PRO A 60 -1.49 2.96 -8.01
CA PRO A 60 -1.20 2.17 -6.82
C PRO A 60 -2.47 1.50 -6.29
N SER A 61 -2.35 0.47 -5.45
CA SER A 61 -3.52 -0.17 -4.86
C SER A 61 -4.27 0.74 -3.90
N PHE A 62 -5.56 0.46 -3.72
CA PHE A 62 -6.37 1.19 -2.76
C PHE A 62 -5.93 0.91 -1.33
N THR A 63 -5.44 -0.30 -1.02
CA THR A 63 -4.81 -0.62 0.27
C THR A 63 -3.63 0.32 0.55
N LEU A 64 -2.74 0.51 -0.43
CA LEU A 64 -1.56 1.37 -0.26
C LEU A 64 -1.96 2.84 -0.05
N LEU A 65 -2.97 3.33 -0.79
CA LEU A 65 -3.54 4.66 -0.58
C LEU A 65 -4.10 4.82 0.84
N GLN A 66 -4.88 3.84 1.33
CA GLN A 66 -5.47 3.89 2.66
C GLN A 66 -4.39 3.91 3.76
N LEU A 67 -3.32 3.13 3.60
CA LEU A 67 -2.17 3.17 4.51
C LEU A 67 -1.45 4.53 4.47
N ALA A 68 -1.29 5.12 3.29
CA ALA A 68 -0.70 6.45 3.12
C ALA A 68 -1.55 7.55 3.78
N LEU A 69 -2.86 7.53 3.57
CA LEU A 69 -3.81 8.44 4.23
C LEU A 69 -3.77 8.29 5.75
N ARG A 70 -3.79 7.04 6.25
CA ARG A 70 -3.72 6.76 7.69
C ARG A 70 -2.45 7.32 8.32
N ARG A 71 -1.32 7.25 7.60
CA ARG A 71 -0.04 7.81 8.02
C ARG A 71 -0.10 9.33 8.11
N LEU A 72 -0.71 10.00 7.14
CA LEU A 72 -0.85 11.46 7.12
C LEU A 72 -1.82 11.97 8.21
N LEU A 73 -2.96 11.31 8.36
CA LEU A 73 -4.04 11.75 9.24
C LEU A 73 -3.78 11.45 10.73
N ALA A 74 -3.08 10.36 11.03
CA ALA A 74 -2.78 10.01 12.42
C ALA A 74 -1.34 9.48 12.57
N PRO A 75 -0.33 10.37 12.42
CA PRO A 75 1.10 10.04 12.35
C PRO A 75 1.70 9.54 13.66
N ARG A 76 0.95 9.62 14.77
CA ARG A 76 1.34 9.14 16.10
C ARG A 76 0.81 7.74 16.42
N SER A 77 -0.17 7.24 15.66
CA SER A 77 -0.69 5.91 15.90
C SER A 77 0.27 4.84 15.36
N PRO A 78 0.31 3.66 15.99
CA PRO A 78 0.95 2.49 15.39
C PRO A 78 0.40 2.26 13.98
N GLY A 79 1.28 2.05 13.00
CA GLY A 79 0.87 1.71 11.64
C GLY A 79 0.24 0.30 11.60
N TYR A 80 -0.68 0.07 10.65
CA TYR A 80 -1.27 -1.26 10.46
C TYR A 80 -0.29 -2.26 9.82
N LEU A 81 0.67 -1.75 9.04
CA LEU A 81 1.74 -2.54 8.44
C LEU A 81 2.91 -2.71 9.44
N GLY A 82 2.75 -3.64 10.37
CA GLY A 82 3.82 -4.10 11.26
C GLY A 82 4.58 -5.29 10.66
N ALA A 83 5.60 -5.79 11.36
CA ALA A 83 6.40 -6.91 10.87
C ALA A 83 5.57 -8.18 10.58
N GLY A 84 4.54 -8.46 11.38
CA GLY A 84 3.65 -9.61 11.15
C GLY A 84 2.84 -9.49 9.85
N SER A 85 2.09 -8.40 9.67
CA SER A 85 1.29 -8.16 8.47
C SER A 85 2.16 -7.98 7.22
N ALA A 86 3.30 -7.31 7.35
CA ALA A 86 4.29 -7.21 6.27
C ALA A 86 4.83 -8.58 5.85
N GLY A 87 5.11 -9.47 6.80
CA GLY A 87 5.51 -10.86 6.52
C GLY A 87 4.44 -11.63 5.76
N VAL A 88 3.18 -11.53 6.17
CA VAL A 88 2.06 -12.17 5.48
C VAL A 88 1.90 -11.64 4.05
N LEU A 89 1.91 -10.32 3.85
CA LEU A 89 1.82 -9.71 2.51
C LEU A 89 2.97 -10.16 1.60
N LEU A 90 4.20 -10.21 2.13
CA LEU A 90 5.35 -10.66 1.35
C LEU A 90 5.23 -12.14 0.98
N MET A 91 4.75 -12.99 1.89
CA MET A 91 4.49 -14.41 1.60
C MET A 91 3.42 -14.58 0.51
N ILE A 92 2.31 -13.82 0.59
CA ILE A 92 1.27 -13.84 -0.45
C ILE A 92 1.87 -13.41 -1.79
N ALA A 93 2.64 -12.32 -1.82
CA ALA A 93 3.29 -11.81 -3.03
C ALA A 93 4.25 -12.83 -3.66
N LEU A 94 5.04 -13.55 -2.84
CA LEU A 94 5.97 -14.57 -3.32
C LEU A 94 5.28 -15.78 -3.94
N VAL A 95 4.07 -16.12 -3.50
CA VAL A 95 3.27 -17.20 -4.10
C VAL A 95 2.48 -16.70 -5.31
N PHE A 96 2.02 -15.44 -5.26
CA PHE A 96 1.15 -14.87 -6.28
C PHE A 96 1.89 -14.40 -7.54
N TYR A 97 2.96 -13.62 -7.39
CA TYR A 97 3.60 -12.97 -8.53
C TYR A 97 4.29 -13.93 -9.50
N PRO A 98 5.01 -14.98 -9.07
CA PRO A 98 5.64 -15.90 -10.02
C PRO A 98 4.65 -16.47 -11.06
N PRO A 99 3.52 -17.10 -10.67
CA PRO A 99 2.55 -17.58 -11.66
C PRO A 99 1.85 -16.45 -12.42
N ALA A 100 1.57 -15.30 -11.79
CA ALA A 100 1.01 -14.13 -12.49
C ALA A 100 1.96 -13.56 -13.57
N LEU A 101 3.28 -13.76 -13.41
CA LEU A 101 4.30 -13.40 -14.39
C LEU A 101 4.54 -14.51 -15.44
N GLY A 102 3.73 -15.57 -15.44
CA GLY A 102 3.80 -16.67 -16.40
C GLY A 102 4.65 -17.86 -15.96
N LEU A 103 5.10 -17.91 -14.69
CA LEU A 103 5.78 -19.10 -14.16
C LEU A 103 4.75 -20.16 -13.75
N GLY A 104 4.30 -20.94 -14.73
CA GLY A 104 3.41 -22.08 -14.54
C GLY A 104 2.13 -21.97 -15.38
N PRO A 105 1.28 -23.01 -15.35
CA PRO A 105 0.08 -23.08 -16.20
C PRO A 105 -1.14 -22.35 -15.61
N PHE A 106 -1.07 -21.93 -14.34
CA PHE A 106 -2.18 -21.29 -13.63
C PHE A 106 -1.88 -19.82 -13.41
N ASP A 107 -2.81 -18.95 -13.81
CA ASP A 107 -2.71 -17.50 -13.60
C ASP A 107 -3.69 -17.04 -12.50
N PRO A 108 -3.20 -16.78 -11.26
CA PRO A 108 -4.05 -16.28 -10.19
C PRO A 108 -4.50 -14.83 -10.42
N TYR A 109 -3.77 -14.04 -11.22
CA TYR A 109 -4.13 -12.65 -11.48
C TYR A 109 -5.37 -12.56 -12.36
N GLY A 110 -5.52 -13.47 -13.33
CA GLY A 110 -6.73 -13.63 -14.14
C GLY A 110 -8.01 -13.79 -13.32
N LEU A 111 -7.95 -14.40 -12.13
CA LEU A 111 -9.11 -14.55 -11.24
C LEU A 111 -9.67 -13.20 -10.76
N GLY A 112 -8.84 -12.14 -10.70
CA GLY A 112 -9.31 -10.83 -10.24
C GLY A 112 -10.21 -10.10 -11.25
N TYR A 113 -10.27 -10.55 -12.51
CA TYR A 113 -11.29 -10.11 -13.47
C TYR A 113 -12.64 -10.82 -13.27
N GLN A 114 -12.66 -11.90 -12.49
CA GLN A 114 -13.88 -12.62 -12.11
C GLN A 114 -14.18 -12.35 -10.63
N PRO A 115 -15.08 -11.42 -10.31
CA PRO A 115 -15.23 -10.96 -8.93
C PRO A 115 -15.72 -12.05 -7.98
N LEU A 116 -16.62 -12.94 -8.42
CA LEU A 116 -17.33 -13.84 -7.51
C LEU A 116 -16.42 -14.84 -6.78
N PRO A 117 -15.53 -15.61 -7.45
CA PRO A 117 -14.63 -16.53 -6.75
C PRO A 117 -13.74 -15.84 -5.73
N LEU A 118 -13.19 -14.67 -6.09
CA LEU A 118 -12.29 -13.94 -5.22
C LEU A 118 -13.04 -13.30 -4.03
N LEU A 119 -14.23 -12.76 -4.25
CA LEU A 119 -15.08 -12.25 -3.15
C LEU A 119 -15.43 -13.35 -2.15
N LEU A 120 -15.79 -14.54 -2.62
CA LEU A 120 -16.06 -15.70 -1.76
C LEU A 120 -14.81 -16.11 -0.96
N ALA A 121 -13.63 -16.04 -1.57
CA ALA A 121 -12.36 -16.30 -0.89
C ALA A 121 -12.00 -15.22 0.16
N LEU A 122 -12.46 -13.97 -0.02
CA LEU A 122 -12.22 -12.88 0.93
C LEU A 122 -13.18 -12.90 2.14
N LEU A 123 -14.35 -13.54 2.05
CA LEU A 123 -15.28 -13.70 3.17
C LEU A 123 -14.65 -14.37 4.41
N PRO A 124 -13.98 -15.55 4.31
CA PRO A 124 -13.34 -16.15 5.48
C PRO A 124 -12.20 -15.27 6.01
N LEU A 125 -11.48 -14.54 5.15
CA LEU A 125 -10.47 -13.58 5.58
C LEU A 125 -11.09 -12.45 6.40
N ALA A 126 -12.21 -11.86 5.93
CA ALA A 126 -12.95 -10.84 6.67
C ALA A 126 -13.46 -11.39 8.01
N GLY A 127 -14.04 -12.59 8.03
CA GLY A 127 -14.45 -13.27 9.26
C GLY A 127 -13.30 -13.47 10.25
N TRP A 128 -12.14 -13.90 9.76
CA TRP A 128 -10.93 -14.06 10.57
C TRP A 128 -10.42 -12.73 11.12
N LEU A 129 -10.37 -11.67 10.30
CA LEU A 129 -9.98 -10.33 10.74
C LEU A 129 -10.93 -9.80 11.82
N ALA A 130 -12.24 -10.01 11.66
CA ALA A 130 -13.25 -9.65 12.65
C ALA A 130 -13.06 -10.40 13.97
N TRP A 131 -12.84 -11.71 13.91
CA TRP A 131 -12.58 -12.53 15.09
C TRP A 131 -11.32 -12.08 15.84
N ARG A 132 -10.26 -11.74 15.10
CA ARG A 132 -9.00 -11.21 15.64
C ARG A 132 -9.08 -9.73 16.05
N ARG A 133 -10.26 -9.11 15.99
CA ARG A 133 -10.53 -7.69 16.31
C ARG A 133 -9.64 -6.72 15.51
N GLN A 134 -9.23 -7.11 14.30
CA GLN A 134 -8.39 -6.30 13.41
C GLN A 134 -9.22 -5.27 12.62
N GLN A 135 -9.91 -4.38 13.34
CA GLN A 135 -10.86 -3.42 12.76
C GLN A 135 -10.21 -2.53 11.68
N GLY A 136 -8.94 -2.13 11.85
CA GLY A 136 -8.23 -1.35 10.84
C GLY A 136 -8.08 -2.07 9.50
N TRP A 137 -7.78 -3.37 9.52
CA TRP A 137 -7.69 -4.19 8.31
C TRP A 137 -9.04 -4.50 7.69
N LEU A 138 -10.11 -4.60 8.50
CA LEU A 138 -11.48 -4.68 7.98
C LEU A 138 -11.90 -3.41 7.24
N VAL A 139 -11.56 -2.24 7.78
CA VAL A 139 -11.82 -0.97 7.10
C VAL A 139 -11.05 -0.90 5.78
N ILE A 140 -9.77 -1.31 5.79
CA ILE A 140 -8.95 -1.37 4.56
C ILE A 140 -9.62 -2.28 3.53
N LEU A 141 -9.90 -3.53 3.90
CA LEU A 141 -10.53 -4.50 3.00
C LEU A 141 -11.88 -4.00 2.47
N GLY A 142 -12.73 -3.44 3.34
CA GLY A 142 -14.01 -2.87 2.93
C GLY A 142 -13.83 -1.69 1.97
N GLY A 143 -12.84 -0.83 2.21
CA GLY A 143 -12.48 0.26 1.30
C GLY A 143 -12.03 -0.24 -0.07
N ASP A 144 -11.22 -1.30 -0.13
CA ASP A 144 -10.75 -1.87 -1.40
C ASP A 144 -11.91 -2.47 -2.20
N LEU A 145 -12.82 -3.19 -1.53
CA LEU A 145 -14.02 -3.75 -2.16
C LEU A 145 -14.94 -2.64 -2.68
N LEU A 146 -15.10 -1.55 -1.94
CA LEU A 146 -15.87 -0.38 -2.39
C LEU A 146 -15.21 0.32 -3.58
N ALA A 147 -13.88 0.47 -3.58
CA ALA A 147 -13.13 1.06 -4.67
C ALA A 147 -13.26 0.23 -5.96
N TYR A 148 -13.19 -1.10 -5.85
CA TYR A 148 -13.44 -2.02 -6.94
C TYR A 148 -14.90 -1.93 -7.43
N ALA A 149 -15.88 -1.97 -6.52
CA ALA A 149 -17.30 -1.86 -6.86
C ALA A 149 -17.66 -0.50 -7.50
N ALA A 150 -16.94 0.56 -7.16
CA ALA A 150 -17.06 1.89 -7.78
C ALA A 150 -16.42 1.97 -9.18
N GLY A 151 -15.81 0.88 -9.66
CA GLY A 151 -15.19 0.80 -10.99
C GLY A 151 -13.85 1.52 -11.09
N LEU A 152 -13.15 1.74 -9.97
CA LEU A 152 -11.80 2.34 -9.99
C LEU A 152 -10.75 1.38 -10.54
N PHE A 153 -11.01 0.07 -10.46
CA PHE A 153 -10.09 -0.98 -10.88
C PHE A 153 -10.81 -1.99 -11.76
N GLY A 154 -10.16 -2.41 -12.86
CA GLY A 154 -10.67 -3.47 -13.72
C GLY A 154 -10.43 -4.88 -13.15
N ASN A 155 -9.46 -5.01 -12.25
CA ASN A 155 -9.10 -6.26 -11.57
C ASN A 155 -9.12 -6.05 -10.05
N LEU A 156 -9.75 -6.96 -9.30
CA LEU A 156 -9.87 -6.83 -7.84
C LEU A 156 -8.52 -6.95 -7.13
N TRP A 157 -7.54 -7.66 -7.69
CA TRP A 157 -6.20 -7.72 -7.13
C TRP A 157 -5.53 -6.35 -7.10
N ASP A 158 -5.71 -5.54 -8.14
CA ASP A 158 -5.13 -4.19 -8.23
C ASP A 158 -5.63 -3.27 -7.10
N ALA A 159 -6.86 -3.47 -6.62
CA ALA A 159 -7.39 -2.72 -5.49
C ALA A 159 -6.75 -3.16 -4.16
N LEU A 160 -6.44 -4.45 -4.02
CA LEU A 160 -6.01 -5.09 -2.77
C LEU A 160 -4.50 -5.02 -2.54
N PHE A 161 -3.68 -5.27 -3.57
CA PHE A 161 -2.24 -5.16 -3.44
C PHE A 161 -1.56 -4.89 -4.77
N ASP A 162 -0.42 -4.22 -4.69
CA ASP A 162 0.40 -3.83 -5.84
C ASP A 162 1.90 -4.03 -5.52
N PRO A 163 2.79 -3.98 -6.52
CA PRO A 163 4.22 -4.17 -6.29
C PRO A 163 4.84 -3.17 -5.30
N LEU A 164 4.36 -1.92 -5.24
CA LEU A 164 4.86 -0.91 -4.29
C LEU A 164 4.45 -1.25 -2.86
N LEU A 165 3.25 -1.80 -2.65
CA LEU A 165 2.85 -2.31 -1.34
C LEU A 165 3.76 -3.46 -0.88
N VAL A 166 4.18 -4.33 -1.79
CA VAL A 166 5.14 -5.41 -1.49
C VAL A 166 6.51 -4.85 -1.14
N LEU A 167 6.99 -3.85 -1.87
CA LEU A 167 8.25 -3.16 -1.54
C LEU A 167 8.18 -2.50 -0.16
N LEU A 168 7.05 -1.86 0.17
CA LEU A 168 6.82 -1.26 1.48
C LEU A 168 6.82 -2.32 2.59
N ALA A 169 6.19 -3.48 2.36
CA ALA A 169 6.20 -4.60 3.29
C ALA A 169 7.64 -5.13 3.51
N ALA A 170 8.41 -5.33 2.44
CA ALA A 170 9.81 -5.74 2.52
C ALA A 170 10.66 -4.71 3.30
N ALA A 171 10.53 -3.42 2.99
CA ALA A 171 11.22 -2.35 3.69
C ALA A 171 10.87 -2.33 5.20
N THR A 172 9.62 -2.59 5.55
CA THR A 172 9.15 -2.68 6.94
C THR A 172 9.83 -3.83 7.69
N LEU A 173 9.95 -5.00 7.07
CA LEU A 173 10.64 -6.16 7.65
C LEU A 173 12.14 -5.89 7.85
N VAL A 174 12.79 -5.29 6.85
CA VAL A 174 14.20 -4.89 6.94
C VAL A 174 14.40 -3.90 8.09
N ALA A 175 13.56 -2.86 8.19
CA ALA A 175 13.64 -1.88 9.27
C ALA A 175 13.44 -2.52 10.66
N ALA A 176 12.49 -3.46 10.79
CA ALA A 176 12.27 -4.20 12.04
C ALA A 176 13.48 -5.08 12.40
N TRP A 177 14.11 -5.73 11.42
CA TRP A 177 15.32 -6.52 11.62
C TRP A 177 16.53 -5.67 12.04
N ILE A 178 16.76 -4.52 11.38
CA ILE A 178 17.84 -3.59 11.75
C ILE A 178 17.64 -3.09 13.19
N SER A 179 16.41 -2.73 13.55
CA SER A 179 16.08 -2.22 14.88
C SER A 179 16.36 -3.25 15.98
N ARG A 180 15.97 -4.52 15.76
CA ARG A 180 16.28 -5.62 16.70
C ARG A 180 17.78 -5.83 16.90
N ARG A 181 18.57 -5.75 15.82
CA ARG A 181 20.04 -5.89 15.90
C ARG A 181 20.70 -4.76 16.68
N ARG A 182 20.19 -3.53 16.57
CA ARG A 182 20.71 -2.37 17.33
C ARG A 182 20.40 -2.47 18.82
N SER A 183 19.20 -2.91 19.19
CA SER A 183 18.82 -3.13 20.59
C SER A 183 19.63 -4.27 21.24
N GLY A 184 19.96 -5.32 20.50
CA GLY A 184 20.83 -6.39 21.00
C GLY A 184 22.27 -5.95 21.29
N ARG A 185 22.79 -4.94 20.59
CA ARG A 185 24.15 -4.42 20.81
C ARG A 185 24.28 -3.47 22.01
N SER A 186 23.20 -2.82 22.47
CA SER A 186 23.27 -1.90 23.63
C SER A 186 23.21 -2.61 25.00
N VAL A 187 22.90 -3.90 25.02
CA VAL A 187 22.95 -4.74 26.22
C VAL A 187 24.33 -5.38 26.39
N ALA A 188 25.03 -5.67 25.29
CA ALA A 188 26.35 -6.30 25.31
C ALA A 188 27.53 -5.35 25.64
N GLY A 189 27.29 -4.04 25.74
CA GLY A 189 28.33 -3.02 26.03
C GLY A 189 28.26 -2.43 27.44
N ARG A 190 27.56 -3.07 28.37
CA ARG A 190 27.47 -2.68 29.80
C ARG A 190 28.02 -3.79 30.70
N TRP A 191 29.31 -4.07 30.54
CA TRP A 191 30.11 -4.85 31.49
C TRP A 191 31.53 -4.30 31.49
#